data_AF-A0A915IWH8-F1
#
_entry.id   AF-A0A915IWH8-F1
#
_cell.length_a   1.000
_cell.length_b   1.000
_cell.length_c   1.000
_cell.angle_alpha   90.00
_cell.angle_beta   90.00
_cell.angle_gamma   90.00
#
_symmetry.space_group_name_H-M   'P 1'
#
loop_
_entity.id
_entity.type
_entity.pdbx_description
1 polymer ?
#
loop_
_entity_poly.entity_id
_entity_poly.type
_entity_poly.pdbx_seq_one_letter_code
_entity_poly.pdbx_strand_id
1 'polypeptide(L)'
;MGNNDLAQWLAETLNMYVDYGPATKKHTWGCIVLSKFPIVSSEHYLLPSPFGELAPALSATLKVGRRNLTVIVTHMGNDRDDLDRKLQAEFLSDLSANLTAKEIGVIFLGYVTSKPFDRDYQTFMNRGKLKDIDSSDGDRFCEYIFYQNLKRLSYARISKSRLSDTEIQVAKFDLDSGKGGDNDITLKANEILDGKFLSKNALFPPNFGDFYRGHYSGADHRYHMSTPKYFIKNEA
;
A
#
# COMPACT_ATOMS: atom_id res chain seq x y z
N MET A 1 3.91 -17.61 -22.92
CA MET A 1 2.90 -16.65 -22.44
C MET A 1 1.55 -17.08 -23.00
N GLY A 2 0.53 -17.24 -22.17
CA GLY A 2 -0.76 -17.83 -22.55
C GLY A 2 -1.69 -16.90 -23.34
N ASN A 3 -1.15 -15.95 -24.11
CA ASN A 3 -1.85 -14.93 -24.90
C ASN A 3 -2.90 -14.08 -24.16
N ASN A 4 -2.93 -14.11 -22.82
CA ASN A 4 -3.80 -13.28 -22.00
C ASN A 4 -2.95 -12.26 -21.26
N ASP A 5 -3.03 -11.00 -21.68
CA ASP A 5 -2.41 -9.88 -20.99
C ASP A 5 -3.43 -9.21 -20.08
N LEU A 6 -3.53 -9.72 -18.84
CA LEU A 6 -4.47 -9.19 -17.85
C LEU A 6 -4.13 -7.74 -17.47
N ALA A 7 -2.84 -7.37 -17.47
CA ALA A 7 -2.41 -6.02 -17.14
C ALA A 7 -2.93 -5.03 -18.20
N GLN A 8 -2.72 -5.33 -19.47
CA GLN A 8 -3.23 -4.53 -20.59
C GLN A 8 -4.76 -4.48 -20.59
N TRP A 9 -5.43 -5.62 -20.41
CA TRP A 9 -6.89 -5.67 -20.39
C TRP A 9 -7.49 -4.81 -19.26
N LEU A 10 -6.91 -4.87 -18.05
CA LEU A 10 -7.32 -4.03 -16.93
C LEU A 10 -7.08 -2.54 -17.22
N ALA A 11 -5.93 -2.20 -17.80
CA ALA A 11 -5.56 -0.84 -18.13
C ALA A 11 -6.54 -0.20 -19.13
N GLU A 12 -6.89 -0.93 -20.19
CA GLU A 12 -7.85 -0.50 -21.20
C GLU A 12 -9.27 -0.38 -20.61
N THR A 13 -9.71 -1.40 -19.89
CA THR A 13 -11.06 -1.44 -19.29
C THR A 13 -11.26 -0.32 -18.27
N LEU A 14 -10.24 -0.02 -17.47
CA LEU A 14 -10.29 1.02 -16.44
C LEU A 14 -9.88 2.40 -16.97
N ASN A 15 -9.39 2.50 -18.21
CA ASN A 15 -8.78 3.68 -18.79
C ASN A 15 -7.69 4.27 -17.86
N MET A 16 -6.63 3.49 -17.65
CA MET A 16 -5.50 3.79 -16.77
C MET A 16 -4.16 3.55 -17.48
N TYR A 17 -3.13 4.27 -17.03
CA TYR A 17 -1.74 3.92 -17.34
C TYR A 17 -1.38 2.64 -16.61
N VAL A 18 -0.57 1.80 -17.26
CA VAL A 18 -0.12 0.53 -16.70
C VAL A 18 1.38 0.37 -16.86
N ASP A 19 1.99 -0.22 -15.85
CA ASP A 19 3.30 -0.84 -15.95
C ASP A 19 3.30 -2.14 -15.13
N TYR A 20 4.06 -3.13 -15.56
CA TYR A 20 4.14 -4.41 -14.88
C TYR A 20 5.52 -5.02 -15.01
N GLY A 21 5.93 -5.73 -13.98
CA GLY A 21 7.21 -6.40 -13.98
C GLY A 21 7.52 -7.13 -12.67
N PRO A 22 8.59 -7.92 -12.63
CA PRO A 22 9.50 -8.23 -13.73
C PRO A 22 8.85 -9.02 -14.87
N ALA A 23 9.38 -8.90 -16.09
CA ALA A 23 8.84 -9.59 -17.25
C ALA A 23 8.82 -11.12 -17.07
N THR A 24 7.80 -11.78 -17.63
CA THR A 24 7.60 -13.24 -17.50
C THR A 24 8.76 -14.10 -18.05
N LYS A 25 9.59 -13.53 -18.93
CA LYS A 25 10.83 -14.15 -19.41
C LYS A 25 11.89 -14.26 -18.31
N LYS A 26 11.89 -13.32 -17.35
CA LYS A 26 12.86 -13.26 -16.24
C LYS A 26 12.37 -14.02 -15.01
N HIS A 27 11.05 -14.05 -14.78
CA HIS A 27 10.48 -14.65 -13.58
C HIS A 27 8.99 -14.98 -13.77
N THR A 28 8.43 -15.89 -12.97
CA THR A 28 7.03 -16.32 -13.11
C THR A 28 6.02 -15.43 -12.40
N TRP A 29 6.47 -14.66 -11.41
CA TRP A 29 5.66 -13.72 -10.64
C TRP A 29 5.98 -12.27 -11.01
N GLY A 30 5.03 -11.37 -10.79
CA GLY A 30 5.20 -9.96 -11.10
C GLY A 30 4.21 -9.08 -10.33
N CYS A 31 4.51 -7.79 -10.31
CA CYS A 31 3.64 -6.74 -9.79
C CYS A 31 3.09 -5.91 -10.95
N ILE A 32 1.91 -5.34 -10.75
CA ILE A 32 1.28 -4.42 -11.70
C ILE A 32 1.00 -3.10 -10.97
N VAL A 33 1.30 -1.98 -11.62
CA VAL A 33 0.82 -0.65 -11.23
C VAL A 33 -0.19 -0.17 -12.25
N LEU A 34 -1.37 0.19 -11.77
CA LEU A 34 -2.40 0.88 -12.54
C LEU A 34 -2.58 2.28 -11.98
N SER A 35 -2.58 3.30 -12.85
CA SER A 35 -2.62 4.70 -12.42
C SER A 35 -3.51 5.55 -13.31
N LYS A 36 -4.29 6.45 -12.70
CA LYS A 36 -4.97 7.54 -13.42
C LYS A 36 -4.02 8.68 -13.83
N PHE A 37 -2.85 8.75 -13.19
CA PHE A 37 -1.80 9.71 -13.49
C PHE A 37 -0.73 9.07 -14.39
N PRO A 38 -0.09 9.82 -15.31
CA PRO A 38 0.97 9.29 -16.14
C PRO A 38 2.11 8.66 -15.33
N ILE A 39 2.53 7.46 -15.72
CA ILE A 39 3.78 6.84 -15.24
C ILE A 39 4.92 7.42 -16.09
N VAL A 40 5.83 8.18 -15.47
CA VAL A 40 6.90 8.88 -16.21
C VAL A 40 8.23 8.12 -16.20
N SER A 41 8.40 7.20 -15.25
CA SER A 41 9.53 6.28 -15.17
C SER A 41 9.15 5.12 -14.27
N SER A 42 9.73 3.95 -14.53
CA SER A 42 9.60 2.79 -13.67
C SER A 42 10.82 1.89 -13.76
N GLU A 43 11.08 1.15 -12.69
CA GLU A 43 12.14 0.15 -12.59
C GLU A 43 11.58 -1.13 -11.97
N HIS A 44 12.08 -2.28 -12.44
CA HIS A 44 11.64 -3.61 -12.04
C HIS A 44 12.78 -4.37 -11.40
N TYR A 45 12.50 -5.02 -10.27
CA TYR A 45 13.52 -5.68 -9.47
C TYR A 45 13.14 -7.14 -9.22
N LEU A 46 14.15 -8.00 -9.24
CA LEU A 46 14.11 -9.29 -8.57
C LEU A 46 14.82 -9.10 -7.24
N LEU A 47 14.08 -9.30 -6.15
CA LEU A 47 14.62 -9.05 -4.83
C LEU A 47 15.67 -10.12 -4.45
N PRO A 48 16.64 -9.77 -3.58
CA PRO A 48 17.66 -10.70 -3.15
C PRO A 48 17.05 -11.96 -2.53
N SER A 49 17.48 -13.13 -3.01
CA SER A 49 16.98 -14.41 -2.54
C SER A 49 18.08 -15.48 -2.69
N PRO A 50 19.01 -15.58 -1.73
CA PRO A 50 20.10 -16.55 -1.80
C PRO A 50 19.64 -18.02 -1.68
N PHE A 51 18.50 -18.29 -1.02
CA PHE A 51 18.08 -19.67 -0.72
C PHE A 51 16.62 -19.99 -1.07
N GLY A 52 15.78 -18.97 -1.19
CA GLY A 52 14.32 -19.10 -1.25
C GLY A 52 13.71 -18.63 -2.56
N GLU A 53 12.56 -17.99 -2.42
CA GLU A 53 11.75 -17.50 -3.54
C GLU A 53 12.21 -16.13 -4.03
N LEU A 54 12.60 -16.08 -5.31
CA LEU A 54 12.78 -14.83 -6.03
C LEU A 54 11.45 -14.06 -6.01
N ALA A 55 11.48 -12.86 -5.46
CA ALA A 55 10.31 -12.04 -5.23
C ALA A 55 10.31 -10.81 -6.17
N PRO A 56 9.14 -10.41 -6.73
CA PRO A 56 9.04 -9.25 -7.59
C PRO A 56 8.89 -7.94 -6.81
N ALA A 57 9.51 -6.88 -7.31
CA ALA A 57 9.17 -5.51 -6.94
C ALA A 57 9.20 -4.58 -8.17
N LEU A 58 8.45 -3.49 -8.07
CA LEU A 58 8.34 -2.45 -9.09
C LEU A 58 8.27 -1.09 -8.39
N SER A 59 9.13 -0.16 -8.81
CA SER A 59 9.02 1.25 -8.41
C SER A 59 8.61 2.09 -9.61
N ALA A 60 7.58 2.91 -9.48
CA ALA A 60 7.08 3.79 -10.53
C ALA A 60 6.98 5.23 -10.02
N THR A 61 7.36 6.18 -10.86
CA THR A 61 7.16 7.61 -10.61
C THR A 61 5.91 8.07 -11.34
N LEU A 62 4.91 8.52 -10.59
CA LEU A 62 3.64 9.04 -11.09
C LEU A 62 3.67 10.57 -11.17
N LYS A 63 3.19 11.14 -12.27
CA LYS A 63 3.07 12.60 -12.45
C LYS A 63 1.72 13.10 -11.95
N VAL A 64 1.67 13.56 -10.70
CA VAL A 64 0.45 14.08 -10.06
C VAL A 64 0.46 15.61 -10.12
N GLY A 65 -0.18 16.17 -11.14
CA GLY A 65 -0.12 17.60 -11.45
C GLY A 65 1.32 18.02 -11.80
N ARG A 66 1.88 18.98 -11.07
CA ARG A 66 3.27 19.43 -11.28
C ARG A 66 4.31 18.57 -10.55
N ARG A 67 3.87 17.67 -9.67
CA ARG A 67 4.70 16.94 -8.71
C ARG A 67 4.87 15.49 -9.10
N ASN A 68 5.95 14.87 -8.61
CA ASN A 68 6.21 13.45 -8.82
C ASN A 68 5.96 12.69 -7.52
N LEU A 69 5.24 11.58 -7.59
CA LEU A 69 4.98 10.69 -6.47
C LEU A 69 5.58 9.32 -6.78
N THR A 70 6.34 8.77 -5.85
CA THR A 70 6.94 7.44 -6.01
C THR A 70 5.98 6.40 -5.45
N VAL A 71 5.69 5.37 -6.22
CA VAL A 71 4.91 4.20 -5.81
C VAL A 71 5.79 2.98 -5.92
N ILE A 72 5.94 2.24 -4.82
CA ILE A 72 6.63 0.95 -4.79
C ILE A 72 5.58 -0.12 -4.58
N VAL A 73 5.55 -1.13 -5.45
CA VAL A 73 4.68 -2.31 -5.34
C VAL A 73 5.55 -3.55 -5.26
N THR A 74 5.26 -4.45 -4.32
CA THR A 74 6.08 -5.64 -4.12
C THR A 74 5.28 -6.80 -3.55
N HIS A 75 5.78 -8.00 -3.80
CA HIS A 75 5.36 -9.20 -3.05
C HIS A 75 6.61 -9.91 -2.53
N MET A 76 6.85 -9.87 -1.22
CA MET A 76 8.01 -10.56 -0.61
C MET A 76 7.85 -12.08 -0.69
N GLY A 77 8.96 -12.79 -0.57
CA GLY A 77 8.98 -14.25 -0.53
C GLY A 77 8.24 -14.83 0.69
N ASN A 78 8.07 -16.15 0.67
CA ASN A 78 7.40 -16.89 1.74
C ASN A 78 8.10 -16.75 3.12
N ASP A 79 7.45 -17.27 4.17
CA ASP A 79 7.85 -17.09 5.56
C ASP A 79 9.03 -17.97 6.01
N ARG A 80 9.40 -18.99 5.22
CA ARG A 80 10.35 -20.05 5.59
C ARG A 80 11.81 -19.60 5.49
N ASP A 81 12.13 -18.74 4.52
CA ASP A 81 13.49 -18.32 4.21
C ASP A 81 13.81 -16.98 4.90
N ASP A 82 14.20 -17.05 6.18
CA ASP A 82 14.34 -15.85 7.02
C ASP A 82 15.42 -14.86 6.55
N LEU A 83 16.53 -15.37 6.00
CA LEU A 83 17.60 -14.53 5.43
C LEU A 83 17.11 -13.79 4.19
N ASP A 84 16.35 -14.46 3.34
CA ASP A 84 15.78 -13.87 2.13
C ASP A 84 14.85 -12.73 2.52
N ARG A 85 13.90 -12.98 3.42
CA ARG A 85 13.01 -11.92 3.95
C ARG A 85 13.77 -10.72 4.51
N LYS A 86 14.85 -10.96 5.25
CA LYS A 86 15.71 -9.90 5.78
C LYS A 86 16.30 -9.05 4.65
N LEU A 87 16.94 -9.69 3.67
CA LEU A 87 17.61 -8.99 2.58
C LEU A 87 16.61 -8.27 1.66
N GLN A 88 15.43 -8.87 1.45
CA GLN A 88 14.33 -8.24 0.71
C GLN A 88 13.81 -6.99 1.43
N ALA A 89 13.60 -7.05 2.76
CA ALA A 89 13.18 -5.91 3.56
C ALA A 89 14.24 -4.79 3.60
N GLU A 90 15.53 -5.14 3.67
CA GLU A 90 16.64 -4.19 3.59
C GLU A 90 16.71 -3.50 2.23
N PHE A 91 16.64 -4.26 1.13
CA PHE A 91 16.64 -3.73 -0.24
C PHE A 91 15.48 -2.76 -0.48
N LEU A 92 14.27 -3.18 -0.12
CA LEU A 92 13.05 -2.39 -0.32
C LEU A 92 13.04 -1.13 0.57
N SER A 93 13.59 -1.22 1.78
CA SER A 93 13.80 -0.07 2.67
C SER A 93 14.79 0.94 2.08
N ASP A 94 15.91 0.48 1.51
CA ASP A 94 16.85 1.37 0.84
C ASP A 94 16.20 2.06 -0.36
N LEU A 95 15.40 1.32 -1.13
CA LEU A 95 14.66 1.85 -2.26
C LEU A 95 13.67 2.93 -1.83
N SER A 96 12.92 2.73 -0.73
CA SER A 96 11.96 3.74 -0.25
C SER A 96 12.65 4.96 0.38
N ALA A 97 13.80 4.78 1.03
CA ALA A 97 14.49 5.87 1.72
C ALA A 97 15.18 6.87 0.77
N ASN A 98 15.47 6.44 -0.47
CA ASN A 98 16.25 7.18 -1.45
C ASN A 98 15.38 8.12 -2.33
N LEU A 99 14.55 8.95 -1.70
CA LEU A 99 13.79 9.99 -2.40
C LEU A 99 14.69 11.08 -2.99
N THR A 100 14.42 11.45 -4.24
CA THR A 100 15.01 12.62 -4.89
C THR A 100 14.26 13.90 -4.47
N ALA A 101 14.92 15.06 -4.61
CA ALA A 101 14.30 16.36 -4.31
C ALA A 101 13.06 16.70 -5.18
N LYS A 102 12.82 15.96 -6.27
CA LYS A 102 11.66 16.15 -7.16
C LYS A 102 10.43 15.36 -6.72
N GLU A 103 10.61 14.39 -5.83
CA GLU A 103 9.55 13.51 -5.37
C GLU A 103 8.93 14.03 -4.07
N ILE A 104 7.61 14.04 -4.02
CA ILE A 104 6.87 14.60 -2.88
C ILE A 104 6.70 13.61 -1.74
N GLY A 105 6.91 12.33 -2.02
CA GLY A 105 6.75 11.25 -1.07
C GLY A 105 6.75 9.89 -1.74
N VAL A 106 6.67 8.86 -0.90
CA VAL A 106 6.55 7.46 -1.29
C VAL A 106 5.22 6.92 -0.80
N ILE A 107 4.56 6.12 -1.64
CA ILE A 107 3.57 5.13 -1.21
C ILE A 107 4.15 3.75 -1.51
N PHE A 108 4.20 2.90 -0.49
CA PHE A 108 4.70 1.54 -0.60
C PHE A 108 3.52 0.58 -0.35
N LEU A 109 3.24 -0.26 -1.35
CA LEU A 109 2.14 -1.21 -1.38
C LEU A 109 2.76 -2.62 -1.42
N GLY A 110 2.78 -3.30 -0.28
CA GLY A 110 3.55 -4.53 -0.15
C GLY A 110 2.74 -5.69 0.41
N TYR A 111 2.90 -6.85 -0.21
CA TYR A 111 2.77 -8.11 0.51
C TYR A 111 4.08 -8.36 1.26
N VAL A 112 4.11 -8.00 2.55
CA VAL A 112 5.23 -8.13 3.48
C VAL A 112 4.96 -9.30 4.43
N THR A 113 5.77 -10.35 4.32
CA THR A 113 5.69 -11.56 5.15
C THR A 113 6.26 -11.32 6.55
N SER A 114 5.64 -10.40 7.29
CA SER A 114 6.03 -9.97 8.64
C SER A 114 4.80 -9.48 9.40
N LYS A 115 4.78 -9.64 10.72
CA LYS A 115 3.75 -9.03 11.57
C LYS A 115 4.12 -7.59 11.92
N PRO A 116 3.15 -6.76 12.37
CA PRO A 116 3.46 -5.46 12.91
C PRO A 116 4.48 -5.60 14.04
N PHE A 117 5.46 -4.69 14.06
CA PHE A 117 6.54 -4.61 15.04
C PHE A 117 7.61 -5.72 15.00
N ASP A 118 7.50 -6.71 14.11
CA ASP A 118 8.57 -7.69 13.87
C ASP A 118 9.78 -7.06 13.13
N ARG A 119 10.88 -7.82 13.02
CA ARG A 119 12.15 -7.36 12.42
C ARG A 119 11.98 -6.66 11.06
N ASP A 120 11.30 -7.32 10.12
CA ASP A 120 11.21 -6.81 8.73
C ASP A 120 10.31 -5.57 8.68
N TYR A 121 9.19 -5.57 9.40
CA TYR A 121 8.36 -4.38 9.64
C TYR A 121 9.19 -3.21 10.20
N GLN A 122 9.99 -3.45 11.25
CA GLN A 122 10.84 -2.42 11.86
C GLN A 122 11.92 -1.92 10.91
N THR A 123 12.37 -2.77 9.98
CA THR A 123 13.33 -2.36 8.94
C THR A 123 12.69 -1.32 8.02
N PHE A 124 11.44 -1.53 7.58
CA PHE A 124 10.70 -0.53 6.79
C PHE A 124 10.52 0.80 7.52
N MET A 125 10.17 0.77 8.81
CA MET A 125 9.97 1.99 9.59
C MET A 125 11.27 2.76 9.79
N ASN A 126 12.33 2.06 10.23
CA ASN A 126 13.57 2.70 10.68
C ASN A 126 14.54 3.00 9.53
N ARG A 127 14.78 2.01 8.66
CA ARG A 127 15.69 2.14 7.52
C ARG A 127 14.97 2.77 6.33
N GLY A 128 13.76 2.32 6.04
CA GLY A 128 12.94 2.82 4.94
C GLY A 128 12.37 4.22 5.16
N LYS A 129 12.45 4.75 6.39
CA LYS A 129 11.85 6.03 6.81
C LYS A 129 10.34 6.11 6.52
N LEU A 130 9.70 4.95 6.52
CA LEU A 130 8.28 4.81 6.25
C LEU A 130 7.45 4.94 7.53
N LYS A 131 6.17 5.23 7.35
CA LYS A 131 5.12 5.15 8.36
C LYS A 131 4.10 4.11 7.93
N ASP A 132 3.52 3.41 8.90
CA ASP A 132 2.37 2.53 8.67
C ASP A 132 1.07 3.33 8.63
N ILE A 133 0.24 3.08 7.61
CA ILE A 133 -1.09 3.65 7.51
C ILE A 133 -1.91 3.40 8.78
N ASP A 134 -1.72 2.25 9.42
CA ASP A 134 -2.44 1.84 10.62
C ASP A 134 -1.68 0.77 11.42
N SER A 135 -0.73 1.23 12.23
CA SER A 135 0.05 0.40 13.15
C SER A 135 -0.74 -0.15 14.34
N SER A 136 -2.02 0.21 14.51
CA SER A 136 -2.87 -0.30 15.59
C SER A 136 -3.53 -1.65 15.26
N ASP A 137 -3.42 -2.08 14.01
CA ASP A 137 -3.97 -3.33 13.50
C ASP A 137 -2.99 -4.49 13.70
N GLY A 138 -3.01 -5.08 14.89
CA GLY A 138 -2.16 -6.22 15.25
C GLY A 138 -2.51 -7.54 14.54
N ASP A 139 -3.67 -7.61 13.89
CA ASP A 139 -4.14 -8.80 13.16
C ASP A 139 -3.65 -8.81 11.70
N ARG A 140 -2.89 -7.78 11.29
CA ARG A 140 -2.33 -7.68 9.95
C ARG A 140 -1.19 -8.69 9.78
N PHE A 141 -1.29 -9.46 8.71
CA PHE A 141 -0.18 -10.25 8.19
C PHE A 141 -0.26 -10.10 6.68
N CYS A 142 0.89 -9.94 6.03
CA CYS A 142 1.03 -9.82 4.59
C CYS A 142 0.71 -8.44 3.99
N GLU A 143 -0.50 -7.90 4.04
CA GLU A 143 -0.80 -6.69 3.23
C GLU A 143 -0.55 -5.39 3.99
N TYR A 144 0.32 -4.52 3.46
CA TYR A 144 0.65 -3.23 4.05
C TYR A 144 0.60 -2.07 3.06
N ILE A 145 0.09 -0.94 3.54
CA ILE A 145 0.30 0.37 2.93
C ILE A 145 1.22 1.17 3.86
N PHE A 146 2.45 1.38 3.42
CA PHE A 146 3.39 2.26 4.06
C PHE A 146 3.55 3.55 3.25
N TYR A 147 3.99 4.63 3.90
CA TYR A 147 4.15 5.92 3.24
C TYR A 147 5.22 6.80 3.86
N GLN A 148 5.72 7.77 3.10
CA GLN A 148 6.69 8.77 3.56
C GLN A 148 6.37 10.14 2.97
N ASN A 149 6.52 11.20 3.77
CA ASN A 149 6.30 12.61 3.39
C ASN A 149 4.89 12.95 2.90
N LEU A 150 3.91 12.11 3.21
CA LEU A 150 2.49 12.34 2.93
C LEU A 150 1.72 12.47 4.23
N LYS A 151 0.51 13.05 4.15
CA LYS A 151 -0.41 13.13 5.27
C LYS A 151 -1.55 12.14 5.05
N ARG A 152 -1.71 11.14 5.92
CA ARG A 152 -2.80 10.15 5.80
C ARG A 152 -4.14 10.78 6.16
N LEU A 153 -5.18 10.46 5.41
CA LEU A 153 -6.54 11.00 5.62
C LEU A 153 -7.51 9.92 6.07
N SER A 154 -7.46 8.75 5.42
CA SER A 154 -8.32 7.63 5.75
C SER A 154 -7.77 6.31 5.24
N TYR A 155 -8.23 5.24 5.85
CA TYR A 155 -7.83 3.87 5.55
C TYR A 155 -9.01 2.91 5.72
N ALA A 156 -9.15 1.98 4.77
CA ALA A 156 -10.16 0.95 4.80
C ALA A 156 -9.59 -0.39 4.34
N ARG A 157 -10.04 -1.45 4.99
CA ARG A 157 -9.86 -2.83 4.54
C ARG A 157 -11.23 -3.34 4.07
N ILE A 158 -11.29 -3.96 2.91
CA ILE A 158 -12.51 -4.48 2.29
C ILE A 158 -12.36 -5.98 2.16
N SER A 159 -13.29 -6.74 2.73
CA SER A 159 -13.25 -8.19 2.74
C SER A 159 -13.09 -8.78 1.34
N LYS A 160 -12.26 -9.81 1.25
CA LYS A 160 -11.96 -10.55 0.02
C LYS A 160 -13.14 -11.28 -0.63
N SER A 161 -14.21 -11.50 0.14
CA SER A 161 -15.31 -12.39 -0.22
C SER A 161 -14.75 -13.76 -0.69
N ARG A 162 -15.02 -14.14 -1.94
CA ARG A 162 -14.62 -15.39 -2.59
C ARG A 162 -13.59 -15.19 -3.71
N LEU A 163 -13.07 -13.97 -3.87
CA LEU A 163 -12.21 -13.61 -5.00
C LEU A 163 -10.73 -13.88 -4.73
N SER A 164 -10.27 -13.59 -3.52
CA SER A 164 -8.88 -13.74 -3.09
C SER A 164 -8.82 -14.42 -1.71
N ASP A 165 -7.65 -14.85 -1.28
CA ASP A 165 -7.33 -15.24 0.10
C ASP A 165 -6.88 -14.06 0.97
N THR A 166 -6.45 -12.96 0.35
CA THR A 166 -6.19 -11.66 0.99
C THR A 166 -7.27 -10.61 0.71
N GLU A 167 -7.35 -9.57 1.53
CA GLU A 167 -8.35 -8.52 1.40
C GLU A 167 -7.96 -7.45 0.37
N ILE A 168 -8.75 -6.37 0.28
CA ILE A 168 -8.37 -5.17 -0.44
C ILE A 168 -8.09 -4.08 0.59
N GLN A 169 -6.95 -3.39 0.46
CA GLN A 169 -6.62 -2.23 1.28
C GLN A 169 -6.68 -0.94 0.46
N VAL A 170 -7.28 0.10 1.03
CA VAL A 170 -7.44 1.41 0.39
C VAL A 170 -7.04 2.50 1.37
N ALA A 171 -6.16 3.41 0.94
CA ALA A 171 -5.77 4.58 1.72
C ALA A 171 -5.97 5.87 0.91
N LYS A 172 -6.22 6.96 1.61
CA LYS A 172 -6.27 8.32 1.05
C LYS A 172 -5.22 9.19 1.69
N PHE A 173 -4.51 9.95 0.87
CA PHE A 173 -3.45 10.85 1.30
C PHE A 173 -3.70 12.28 0.80
N ASP A 174 -3.29 13.24 1.60
CA ASP A 174 -3.12 14.62 1.18
C ASP A 174 -1.65 14.83 0.75
N LEU A 175 -1.49 15.26 -0.50
CA LEU A 175 -0.20 15.48 -1.16
C LEU A 175 0.33 16.91 -1.01
N ASP A 176 -0.51 17.85 -0.58
CA ASP A 176 -0.17 19.27 -0.40
C ASP A 176 0.40 19.57 0.97
N SER A 177 0.13 18.71 1.95
CA SER A 177 0.48 18.91 3.35
C SER A 177 1.91 18.48 3.75
N GLY A 178 2.80 18.14 2.81
CA GLY A 178 4.12 17.51 3.07
C GLY A 178 5.07 18.23 4.05
N LYS A 179 4.75 19.46 4.49
CA LYS A 179 5.50 20.23 5.51
C LYS A 179 4.75 20.45 6.83
N GLY A 180 3.47 20.12 6.91
CA GLY A 180 2.58 20.46 8.03
C GLY A 180 2.50 19.41 9.15
N GLY A 181 3.31 18.36 9.07
CA GLY A 181 3.16 17.17 9.91
C GLY A 181 2.02 16.27 9.42
N ASP A 182 1.98 15.07 9.98
CA ASP A 182 1.01 14.03 9.64
C ASP A 182 -0.19 14.03 10.61
N ASN A 183 -1.23 13.29 10.29
CA ASN A 183 -2.38 13.08 11.18
C ASN A 183 -2.09 11.94 12.16
N ASP A 184 -2.30 12.21 13.45
CA ASP A 184 -1.97 11.34 14.57
C ASP A 184 -3.20 10.84 15.36
N ILE A 185 -4.33 11.56 15.28
CA ILE A 185 -5.59 11.12 15.89
C ILE A 185 -6.32 10.20 14.92
N THR A 186 -6.67 9.01 15.40
CA THR A 186 -7.50 8.04 14.67
C THR A 186 -8.95 8.16 15.12
N LEU A 187 -9.84 8.43 14.17
CA LEU A 187 -11.28 8.38 14.33
C LEU A 187 -11.83 7.12 13.66
N LYS A 188 -12.76 6.45 14.33
CA LYS A 188 -13.59 5.39 13.80
C LYS A 188 -14.85 5.98 13.18
N ALA A 189 -15.50 5.22 12.29
CA ALA A 189 -16.68 5.72 11.58
C ALA A 189 -17.81 6.21 12.52
N ASN A 190 -18.01 5.55 13.66
CA ASN A 190 -19.00 5.94 14.66
C ASN A 190 -18.66 7.27 15.35
N GLU A 191 -17.37 7.59 15.55
CA GLU A 191 -16.93 8.84 16.18
C GLU A 191 -17.09 10.07 15.26
N ILE A 192 -17.25 9.85 13.94
CA ILE A 192 -17.58 10.93 12.99
C ILE A 192 -19.03 11.39 13.17
N LEU A 193 -19.93 10.45 13.48
CA LEU A 193 -21.35 10.76 13.72
C LEU A 193 -21.53 11.68 14.93
N ASP A 194 -20.57 11.70 15.85
CA ASP A 194 -20.52 12.58 17.03
C ASP A 194 -20.03 14.02 16.71
N GLY A 195 -20.10 14.45 15.44
CA GLY A 195 -19.92 15.86 15.05
C GLY A 195 -18.48 16.28 14.72
N LYS A 196 -17.55 15.34 14.53
CA LYS A 196 -16.20 15.66 14.05
C LYS A 196 -16.22 15.99 12.56
N PHE A 197 -15.76 17.20 12.21
CA PHE A 197 -15.71 17.64 10.81
C PHE A 197 -14.56 16.95 10.06
N LEU A 198 -14.89 16.26 8.96
CA LEU A 198 -13.94 15.71 8.00
C LEU A 198 -14.14 16.33 6.62
N SER A 199 -13.07 16.39 5.84
CA SER A 199 -13.21 16.74 4.43
C SER A 199 -14.00 15.64 3.71
N LYS A 200 -14.90 16.02 2.78
CA LYS A 200 -15.65 15.04 1.97
C LYS A 200 -14.73 14.07 1.23
N ASN A 201 -13.52 14.51 0.88
CA ASN A 201 -12.53 13.69 0.18
C ASN A 201 -11.97 12.58 1.07
N ALA A 202 -11.94 12.75 2.40
CA ALA A 202 -11.49 11.72 3.33
C ALA A 202 -12.51 10.56 3.46
N LEU A 203 -13.81 10.85 3.33
CA LEU A 203 -14.89 9.88 3.53
C LEU A 203 -14.88 8.75 2.49
N PHE A 204 -15.07 7.51 2.94
CA PHE A 204 -15.27 6.37 2.05
C PHE A 204 -16.76 6.20 1.69
N PRO A 205 -17.07 5.58 0.53
CA PRO A 205 -18.47 5.35 0.14
C PRO A 205 -19.16 4.34 1.08
N PRO A 206 -20.48 4.43 1.27
CA PRO A 206 -21.23 3.51 2.13
C PRO A 206 -21.45 2.12 1.52
N ASN A 207 -21.02 1.89 0.27
CA ASN A 207 -21.30 0.67 -0.51
C ASN A 207 -20.75 -0.62 0.14
N PHE A 208 -19.74 -0.54 0.99
CA PHE A 208 -19.17 -1.67 1.72
C PHE A 208 -19.67 -1.76 3.17
N GLY A 209 -20.77 -1.07 3.49
CA GLY A 209 -21.33 -0.96 4.83
C GLY A 209 -20.63 0.12 5.66
N ASP A 210 -20.86 0.08 6.98
CA ASP A 210 -20.21 0.95 7.96
C ASP A 210 -19.03 0.23 8.65
N PHE A 211 -18.55 0.79 9.76
CA PHE A 211 -17.50 0.20 10.57
C PHE A 211 -17.81 -1.23 11.00
N TYR A 212 -16.84 -2.13 10.81
CA TYR A 212 -16.96 -3.54 11.19
C TYR A 212 -15.71 -4.00 11.94
N ARG A 213 -15.90 -4.62 13.11
CA ARG A 213 -14.82 -5.14 13.95
C ARG A 213 -14.57 -6.63 13.70
N GLY A 214 -13.31 -6.98 13.47
CA GLY A 214 -12.88 -8.36 13.22
C GLY A 214 -13.06 -8.79 11.76
N HIS A 215 -12.85 -10.08 11.51
CA HIS A 215 -12.94 -10.64 10.17
C HIS A 215 -14.39 -10.78 9.70
N TYR A 216 -14.63 -10.43 8.43
CA TYR A 216 -15.88 -10.71 7.73
C TYR A 216 -15.67 -11.87 6.74
N SER A 217 -16.49 -12.91 6.84
CA SER A 217 -16.38 -14.16 6.05
C SER A 217 -17.57 -14.43 5.13
N GLY A 218 -18.45 -13.45 4.94
CA GLY A 218 -19.60 -13.56 4.04
C GLY A 218 -19.23 -13.50 2.56
N ALA A 219 -20.24 -13.71 1.71
CA ALA A 219 -20.08 -13.71 0.25
C ALA A 219 -20.18 -12.30 -0.37
N ASP A 220 -20.69 -11.30 0.35
CA ASP A 220 -20.61 -9.88 0.00
C ASP A 220 -19.28 -9.25 0.42
N HIS A 221 -19.00 -8.07 -0.12
CA HIS A 221 -17.86 -7.25 0.29
C HIS A 221 -18.29 -6.29 1.38
N ARG A 222 -17.53 -6.25 2.49
CA ARG A 222 -17.74 -5.32 3.59
C ARG A 222 -16.44 -4.71 4.05
N TYR A 223 -16.52 -3.52 4.65
CA TYR A 223 -15.44 -3.09 5.53
C TYR A 223 -15.23 -4.16 6.61
N HIS A 224 -13.97 -4.37 7.01
CA HIS A 224 -13.62 -5.33 8.07
C HIS A 224 -12.38 -4.87 8.85
N MET A 225 -12.03 -5.61 9.92
CA MET A 225 -10.81 -5.39 10.71
C MET A 225 -10.73 -4.01 11.37
N SER A 226 -11.87 -3.54 11.87
CA SER A 226 -12.03 -2.24 12.54
C SER A 226 -11.83 -1.05 11.60
N THR A 227 -12.33 -1.16 10.37
CA THR A 227 -12.29 -0.09 9.36
C THR A 227 -13.71 0.23 8.87
N PRO A 228 -13.99 1.40 8.24
CA PRO A 228 -13.04 2.45 7.86
C PRO A 228 -12.52 3.26 9.06
N LYS A 229 -11.26 3.71 8.95
CA LYS A 229 -10.58 4.62 9.87
C LYS A 229 -10.29 5.94 9.18
N TYR A 230 -10.33 7.02 9.94
CA TYR A 230 -10.12 8.38 9.47
C TYR A 230 -9.11 9.06 10.37
N PHE A 231 -8.26 9.92 9.80
CA PHE A 231 -7.15 10.51 10.52
C PHE A 231 -7.25 12.03 10.48
N ILE A 232 -7.16 12.65 11.66
CA ILE A 232 -7.13 14.11 11.83
C ILE A 232 -5.87 14.52 12.60
N LYS A 233 -5.52 15.80 12.50
CA LYS A 233 -4.40 16.37 13.23
C LYS A 233 -4.89 16.71 14.64
N ASN A 234 -4.06 16.45 15.64
CA ASN A 234 -4.26 17.03 16.95
C ASN A 234 -4.13 18.56 16.87
N GLU A 235 -5.27 19.26 17.00
CA GLU A 235 -5.30 20.71 17.18
C GLU A 235 -5.08 20.99 18.67
N ALA A 236 -3.81 21.00 19.08
CA ALA A 236 -3.39 21.55 20.37
C ALA A 236 -3.10 23.05 20.23
#